data_AF-A0A917LPN9-F1
#
_entry.id   AF-A0A917LPN9-F1
#
_cell.length_a   1.000
_cell.length_b   1.000
_cell.length_c   1.000
_cell.angle_alpha   90.00
_cell.angle_beta   90.00
_cell.angle_gamma   90.00
#
_symmetry.space_group_name_H-M   'P 1'
#
loop_
_entity.id
_entity.type
_entity.pdbx_description
1 polymer ?
#
loop_
_entity_poly.entity_id
_entity_poly.type
_entity_poly.pdbx_seq_one_letter_code
_entity_poly.pdbx_strand_id
1 'polypeptide(L)'
;MVGADGKIDDFVILDSSGLAVFENEVRHSMDDAVFAPAKLNGEPVASAFRQQHILASGGMVGSPDFAKDFNAFSNALNEEEFDTASAILERMGQRRIRGNYEFALLSLGRFQLGLEQEMPLSEQIIHLYRSLAYTGNVVETHNDYFLPNDVSERFVDVFERVEGIQNSDQVYAVNGQLSETGAWLLPLFKRGFGITEGHEFMERAQLRCGVGSYNVALSPDADYQVPESARDCALLMQGEPGAKISLVQF
;
A
#
# COMPACT_ATOMS: atom_id res chain seq x y z
N MET A 1 -20.61 -7.38 -17.87
CA MET A 1 -21.30 -8.32 -18.76
C MET A 1 -20.57 -8.34 -20.10
N VAL A 2 -20.39 -9.52 -20.68
CA VAL A 2 -19.90 -9.70 -22.04
C VAL A 2 -21.06 -10.14 -22.93
N GLY A 3 -21.27 -9.44 -24.03
CA GLY A 3 -22.31 -9.70 -25.01
C GLY A 3 -22.04 -10.97 -25.82
N ALA A 4 -23.04 -11.41 -26.58
CA ALA A 4 -22.91 -12.55 -27.50
C ALA A 4 -21.90 -12.30 -28.64
N ASP A 5 -21.53 -11.04 -28.88
CA ASP A 5 -20.50 -10.62 -29.82
C ASP A 5 -19.09 -10.57 -29.20
N GLY A 6 -18.97 -10.89 -27.90
CA GLY A 6 -17.71 -10.87 -27.17
C GLY A 6 -17.29 -9.50 -26.64
N LYS A 7 -18.05 -8.43 -26.90
CA LYS A 7 -17.76 -7.10 -26.37
C LYS A 7 -18.25 -6.94 -24.94
N ILE A 8 -17.65 -6.00 -24.21
CA ILE A 8 -18.10 -5.66 -22.87
C ILE A 8 -19.26 -4.66 -22.97
N ASP A 9 -20.44 -5.07 -22.53
CA ASP A 9 -21.63 -4.20 -22.43
C ASP A 9 -21.69 -3.48 -21.09
N ASP A 10 -21.08 -4.06 -20.04
CA ASP A 10 -21.10 -3.52 -18.68
C ASP A 10 -19.80 -3.87 -17.95
N PHE A 11 -19.12 -2.88 -17.38
CA PHE A 11 -17.88 -3.06 -16.64
C PHE A 11 -17.97 -2.37 -15.29
N VAL A 12 -17.79 -3.16 -14.23
CA VAL A 12 -17.79 -2.69 -12.85
C VAL A 12 -16.54 -3.21 -12.16
N ILE A 13 -15.78 -2.29 -11.55
CA ILE A 13 -14.71 -2.65 -10.62
C ILE A 13 -15.39 -2.97 -9.29
N LEU A 14 -15.41 -4.26 -8.95
CA LEU A 14 -16.06 -4.76 -7.72
C LEU A 14 -15.19 -4.58 -6.47
N ASP A 15 -13.87 -4.49 -6.66
CA ASP A 15 -12.87 -4.40 -5.61
C ASP A 15 -11.55 -3.87 -6.20
N SER A 16 -10.80 -3.09 -5.43
CA SER A 16 -9.56 -2.42 -5.85
C SER A 16 -8.63 -2.19 -4.67
N SER A 17 -7.31 -2.17 -4.92
CA SER A 17 -6.34 -1.70 -3.92
C SER A 17 -6.42 -0.19 -3.65
N GLY A 18 -7.25 0.54 -4.39
CA GLY A 18 -7.54 1.96 -4.18
C GLY A 18 -6.62 2.94 -4.91
N LEU A 19 -5.65 2.44 -5.67
CA LEU A 19 -4.75 3.29 -6.45
C LEU A 19 -5.41 3.67 -7.78
N ALA A 20 -5.80 4.95 -7.90
CA ALA A 20 -6.50 5.47 -9.08
C ALA A 20 -5.77 5.18 -10.41
N VAL A 21 -4.44 5.20 -10.41
CA VAL A 21 -3.65 4.83 -11.59
C VAL A 21 -3.94 3.40 -12.05
N PHE A 22 -4.04 2.44 -11.13
CA PHE A 22 -4.29 1.05 -11.47
C PHE A 22 -5.74 0.83 -11.91
N GLU A 23 -6.71 1.49 -11.27
CA GLU A 23 -8.10 1.44 -11.70
C GLU A 23 -8.28 2.00 -13.12
N ASN A 24 -7.60 3.12 -13.42
CA ASN A 24 -7.60 3.71 -14.75
C ASN A 24 -6.93 2.80 -15.78
N GLU A 25 -5.80 2.17 -15.46
CA GLU A 25 -5.14 1.21 -16.36
C GLU A 25 -6.01 -0.03 -16.61
N VAL A 26 -6.69 -0.58 -15.59
CA VAL A 26 -7.63 -1.69 -15.80
C VAL A 26 -8.77 -1.23 -16.71
N ARG A 27 -9.40 -0.07 -16.42
CA ARG A 27 -10.50 0.45 -17.25
C ARG A 27 -10.05 0.63 -18.70
N HIS A 28 -8.89 1.26 -18.90
CA HIS A 28 -8.33 1.47 -20.23
C HIS A 28 -8.03 0.15 -20.95
N SER A 29 -7.49 -0.85 -20.24
CA SER A 29 -7.25 -2.18 -20.80
C SER A 29 -8.54 -2.90 -21.23
N MET A 30 -9.68 -2.53 -20.65
CA MET A 30 -10.99 -3.13 -20.95
C MET A 30 -11.76 -2.40 -22.05
N ASP A 31 -11.43 -1.13 -22.37
CA ASP A 31 -12.16 -0.32 -23.37
C ASP A 31 -12.24 -1.01 -24.74
N ASP A 32 -11.16 -1.68 -25.16
CA ASP A 32 -11.04 -2.35 -26.46
C ASP A 32 -10.98 -3.89 -26.35
N ALA A 33 -11.23 -4.46 -25.16
CA ALA A 33 -11.11 -5.89 -24.94
C ALA A 33 -12.27 -6.67 -25.61
N VAL A 34 -11.92 -7.80 -26.23
CA VAL A 34 -12.87 -8.73 -26.85
C VAL A 34 -12.68 -10.11 -26.25
N PHE A 35 -13.75 -10.69 -25.72
CA PHE A 35 -13.76 -11.99 -25.08
C PHE A 35 -14.41 -13.04 -25.97
N ALA A 36 -14.06 -14.32 -25.75
CA ALA A 36 -14.85 -15.41 -26.29
C ALA A 36 -16.20 -15.44 -25.55
N PRO A 37 -17.34 -15.29 -26.24
CA PRO A 37 -18.64 -15.33 -25.59
C PRO A 37 -18.92 -16.72 -25.04
N ALA A 38 -19.72 -16.79 -23.98
CA ALA A 38 -20.24 -18.06 -23.52
C ALA A 38 -21.10 -18.70 -24.62
N LYS A 39 -21.19 -20.03 -24.63
CA LYS A 39 -22.03 -20.75 -25.60
C LYS A 39 -23.07 -21.58 -24.90
N LEU A 40 -24.30 -21.52 -25.39
CA LEU A 40 -25.39 -22.42 -25.02
C LEU A 40 -25.81 -23.19 -26.28
N ASN A 41 -25.69 -24.52 -26.25
CA ASN A 41 -25.96 -25.39 -27.41
C ASN A 41 -25.16 -25.03 -28.68
N GLY A 42 -23.94 -24.48 -28.50
CA GLY A 42 -23.08 -24.06 -29.60
C GLY A 42 -23.28 -22.60 -30.04
N GLU A 43 -24.38 -21.97 -29.63
CA GLU A 43 -24.71 -20.59 -29.97
C GLU A 43 -24.15 -19.59 -28.93
N PRO A 44 -23.53 -18.47 -29.34
CA PRO A 44 -23.08 -17.43 -28.44
C PRO A 44 -24.22 -16.83 -27.61
N VAL A 45 -23.98 -16.64 -26.32
CA VAL A 45 -24.90 -15.99 -25.38
C VAL A 45 -24.15 -14.99 -24.50
N ALA A 46 -24.86 -13.96 -24.05
CA ALA A 46 -24.30 -13.01 -23.09
C ALA A 46 -24.00 -13.70 -21.75
N SER A 47 -22.94 -13.28 -21.08
CA SER A 47 -22.52 -13.84 -19.81
C SER A 47 -21.90 -12.81 -18.88
N ALA A 48 -21.86 -13.14 -17.60
CA ALA A 48 -21.10 -12.41 -16.60
C ALA A 48 -20.01 -13.31 -16.05
N PHE A 49 -18.82 -12.77 -15.87
CA PHE A 49 -17.74 -13.40 -15.13
C PHE A 49 -16.99 -12.35 -14.33
N ARG A 50 -16.18 -12.82 -13.38
CA ARG A 50 -15.30 -11.98 -12.57
C ARG A 50 -13.86 -12.30 -12.94
N GLN A 51 -13.05 -11.27 -13.09
CA GLN A 51 -11.61 -11.39 -13.32
C GLN A 51 -10.86 -10.55 -12.28
N GLN A 52 -9.70 -11.05 -11.85
CA GLN A 52 -8.77 -10.33 -10.99
C GLN A 52 -7.57 -9.90 -11.82
N HIS A 53 -7.21 -8.62 -11.73
CA HIS A 53 -6.01 -8.06 -12.35
C HIS A 53 -4.98 -7.79 -11.25
N ILE A 54 -3.79 -8.37 -11.39
CA ILE A 54 -2.64 -8.06 -10.55
C ILE A 54 -1.73 -7.16 -11.39
N LEU A 55 -1.65 -5.90 -10.99
CA LEU A 55 -0.84 -4.90 -11.66
C LEU A 55 0.42 -4.66 -10.83
N ALA A 56 1.56 -4.64 -11.50
CA ALA A 56 2.83 -4.23 -10.95
C ALA A 56 3.38 -3.09 -11.80
N SER A 57 3.97 -2.08 -11.17
CA SER A 57 4.73 -1.07 -11.90
C SER A 57 6.01 -1.72 -12.43
N GLY A 58 6.12 -1.89 -13.75
CA GLY A 58 7.36 -2.31 -14.39
C GLY A 58 8.33 -1.12 -14.53
N GLY A 59 9.60 -1.31 -14.16
CA GLY A 59 10.66 -0.33 -14.39
C GLY A 59 11.38 0.09 -13.11
N MET A 60 12.66 -0.27 -13.05
CA MET A 60 13.53 -0.13 -11.89
C MET A 60 14.41 1.12 -12.04
N VAL A 61 13.85 2.30 -12.27
CA VAL A 61 14.70 3.50 -12.44
C VAL A 61 13.97 4.73 -11.94
N GLY A 62 14.24 5.11 -10.68
CA GLY A 62 14.11 6.52 -10.30
C GLY A 62 15.01 7.36 -11.17
N SER A 63 14.63 8.60 -11.44
CA SER A 63 15.46 9.52 -12.20
C SER A 63 16.87 9.63 -11.58
N PRO A 64 17.94 9.71 -12.39
CA PRO A 64 19.30 9.85 -11.87
C PRO A 64 19.44 11.02 -10.89
N ASP A 65 18.71 12.12 -11.12
CA ASP A 65 18.66 13.27 -10.23
C ASP A 65 18.03 12.96 -8.87
N PHE A 66 17.01 12.09 -8.83
CA PHE A 66 16.40 11.64 -7.58
C PHE A 66 17.36 10.75 -6.79
N ALA A 67 18.03 9.81 -7.44
CA ALA A 67 19.04 8.97 -6.79
C ALA A 67 20.21 9.80 -6.25
N LYS A 68 20.66 10.80 -7.02
CA LYS A 68 21.69 11.75 -6.60
C LYS A 68 21.27 12.53 -5.36
N ASP A 69 20.06 13.08 -5.34
CA ASP A 69 19.55 13.82 -4.18
C ASP A 69 19.36 12.92 -2.97
N PHE A 70 18.89 11.69 -3.15
CA PHE A 70 18.77 10.75 -2.04
C PHE A 70 20.14 10.42 -1.42
N ASN A 71 21.17 10.21 -2.24
CA ASN A 71 22.54 10.01 -1.73
C ASN A 71 23.07 11.26 -1.01
N ALA A 72 22.76 12.46 -1.51
CA ALA A 72 23.13 13.71 -0.83
C ALA A 72 22.41 13.84 0.53
N PHE A 73 21.13 13.45 0.60
CA PHE A 73 20.39 13.33 1.85
C PHE A 73 21.06 12.34 2.81
N SER A 74 21.37 11.13 2.36
CA SER A 74 22.01 10.11 3.21
C SER A 74 23.35 10.59 3.76
N ASN A 75 24.16 11.29 2.95
CA ASN A 75 25.41 11.87 3.42
C ASN A 75 25.17 12.95 4.48
N ALA A 76 24.25 13.89 4.24
CA ALA A 76 23.91 14.93 5.22
C ALA A 76 23.37 14.34 6.52
N LEU A 77 22.55 13.27 6.45
CA LEU A 77 22.06 12.56 7.62
C LEU A 77 23.21 11.92 8.42
N ASN A 78 24.13 11.23 7.74
CA ASN A 78 25.28 10.58 8.37
C ASN A 78 26.28 11.58 8.97
N GLU A 79 26.33 12.80 8.43
CA GLU A 79 27.14 13.92 8.94
C GLU A 79 26.40 14.73 10.02
N GLU A 80 25.22 14.27 10.46
CA GLU A 80 24.36 14.94 11.46
C GLU A 80 23.91 16.36 11.03
N GLU A 81 23.94 16.66 9.73
CA GLU A 81 23.47 17.92 9.15
C GLU A 81 21.94 17.90 8.92
N PHE A 82 21.16 17.77 10.00
CA PHE A 82 19.71 17.53 9.92
C PHE A 82 18.92 18.62 9.17
N ASP A 83 19.32 19.89 9.29
CA ASP A 83 18.70 20.99 8.53
C ASP A 83 18.93 20.83 7.02
N THR A 84 20.16 20.46 6.62
CA THR A 84 20.52 20.16 5.22
C THR A 84 19.74 18.95 4.71
N ALA A 85 19.70 17.87 5.50
CA ALA A 85 18.97 16.64 5.17
C ALA A 85 17.47 16.91 4.97
N SER A 86 16.87 17.70 5.88
CA SER A 86 15.47 18.14 5.80
C SER A 86 15.20 18.92 4.52
N ALA A 87 16.01 19.94 4.22
CA ALA A 87 15.85 20.76 3.01
C ALA A 87 15.97 19.94 1.72
N ILE A 88 16.84 18.92 1.69
CA ILE A 88 16.95 18.01 0.55
C ILE A 88 15.67 17.17 0.41
N LEU A 89 15.15 16.57 1.48
CA LEU A 89 13.92 15.76 1.44
C LEU A 89 12.70 16.59 1.04
N GLU A 90 12.58 17.82 1.53
CA GLU A 90 11.52 18.74 1.12
C GLU A 90 11.58 19.00 -0.39
N ARG A 91 12.77 19.33 -0.91
CA ARG A 91 12.99 19.53 -2.35
C ARG A 91 12.63 18.28 -3.16
N MET A 92 13.01 17.09 -2.69
CA MET A 92 12.66 15.83 -3.35
C MET A 92 11.14 15.62 -3.36
N GLY A 93 10.45 15.91 -2.27
CA GLY A 93 8.99 15.76 -2.13
C GLY A 93 8.17 16.75 -2.96
N GLN A 94 8.75 17.88 -3.36
CA GLN A 94 8.11 18.86 -4.27
C GLN A 94 8.18 18.44 -5.75
N ARG A 95 9.00 17.45 -6.10
CA ARG A 95 9.12 16.96 -7.48
C ARG A 95 7.99 15.99 -7.81
N ARG A 96 7.72 15.84 -9.11
CA ARG A 96 6.88 14.74 -9.61
C ARG A 96 7.58 13.41 -9.32
N ILE A 97 7.03 12.64 -8.40
CA ILE A 97 7.44 11.27 -8.10
C ILE A 97 7.02 10.36 -9.27
N ARG A 98 7.99 9.69 -9.90
CA ARG A 98 7.81 8.93 -11.15
C ARG A 98 7.36 7.49 -10.95
N GLY A 99 7.44 6.97 -9.72
CA GLY A 99 6.99 5.61 -9.41
C GLY A 99 7.31 5.18 -7.98
N ASN A 100 7.02 3.91 -7.69
CA ASN A 100 7.14 3.33 -6.36
C ASN A 100 8.58 3.37 -5.80
N TYR A 101 9.60 3.31 -6.66
CA TYR A 101 11.00 3.41 -6.23
C TYR A 101 11.32 4.78 -5.61
N GLU A 102 11.05 5.86 -6.33
CA GLU A 102 11.28 7.23 -5.81
C GLU A 102 10.39 7.51 -4.60
N PHE A 103 9.14 7.02 -4.62
CA PHE A 103 8.23 7.15 -3.49
C PHE A 103 8.74 6.43 -2.23
N ALA A 104 9.26 5.21 -2.39
CA ALA A 104 9.81 4.42 -1.32
C ALA A 104 11.06 5.07 -0.73
N LEU A 105 11.99 5.54 -1.57
CA LEU A 105 13.17 6.26 -1.12
C LEU A 105 12.81 7.57 -0.39
N LEU A 106 11.86 8.36 -0.91
CA LEU A 106 11.39 9.56 -0.20
C LEU A 106 10.83 9.21 1.19
N SER A 107 10.06 8.13 1.26
CA SER A 107 9.44 7.69 2.50
C SER A 107 10.47 7.13 3.48
N LEU A 108 11.47 6.39 2.99
CA LEU A 108 12.61 5.92 3.75
C LEU A 108 13.39 7.09 4.34
N GLY A 109 13.72 8.10 3.55
CA GLY A 109 14.45 9.27 4.05
C GLY A 109 13.68 10.04 5.11
N ARG A 110 12.36 10.20 4.93
CA ARG A 110 11.49 10.80 5.97
C ARG A 110 11.44 9.98 7.25
N PHE A 111 11.42 8.65 7.14
CA PHE A 111 11.51 7.76 8.30
C PHE A 111 12.86 7.93 9.01
N GLN A 112 13.97 7.84 8.29
CA GLN A 112 15.32 7.93 8.84
C GLN A 112 15.58 9.28 9.54
N LEU A 113 15.29 10.40 8.87
CA LEU A 113 15.39 11.73 9.50
C LEU A 113 14.43 11.87 10.69
N GLY A 114 13.23 11.30 10.58
CA GLY A 114 12.25 11.29 11.65
C GLY A 114 12.73 10.59 12.92
N LEU A 115 13.47 9.49 12.80
CA LEU A 115 14.04 8.80 13.96
C LEU A 115 14.99 9.70 14.74
N GLU A 116 15.86 10.44 14.03
CA GLU A 116 16.79 11.39 14.63
C GLU A 116 16.09 12.59 15.28
N GLN A 117 14.85 12.87 14.85
CA GLN A 117 14.01 13.97 15.34
C GLN A 117 12.92 13.52 16.32
N GLU A 118 13.04 12.31 16.89
CA GLU A 118 12.08 11.75 17.84
C GLU A 118 10.63 11.67 17.30
N MET A 119 10.48 11.43 15.99
CA MET A 119 9.17 11.29 15.33
C MET A 119 8.30 10.27 16.09
N PRO A 120 7.03 10.60 16.40
CA PRO A 120 6.14 9.67 17.09
C PRO A 120 5.94 8.37 16.31
N LEU A 121 5.79 7.24 17.02
CA LEU A 121 5.60 5.93 16.38
C LEU A 121 4.45 5.94 15.35
N SER A 122 3.34 6.60 15.66
CA SER A 122 2.19 6.74 14.75
C SER A 122 2.56 7.33 13.38
N GLU A 123 3.52 8.25 13.35
CA GLU A 123 4.03 8.86 12.12
C GLU A 123 5.10 7.98 11.45
N GLN A 124 5.97 7.34 12.24
CA GLN A 124 6.97 6.39 11.74
C GLN A 124 6.32 5.26 10.93
N ILE A 125 5.21 4.70 11.43
CA ILE A 125 4.48 3.59 10.79
C ILE A 125 4.09 3.91 9.35
N ILE A 126 3.63 5.14 9.10
CA ILE A 126 3.21 5.57 7.77
C ILE A 126 4.41 5.63 6.83
N HIS A 127 5.55 6.15 7.28
CA HIS A 127 6.76 6.22 6.48
C HIS A 127 7.40 4.86 6.25
N LEU A 128 7.45 3.99 7.27
CA LEU A 128 7.87 2.59 7.18
C LEU A 128 7.03 1.83 6.15
N TYR A 129 5.70 1.96 6.22
CA TYR A 129 4.84 1.30 5.26
C TYR A 129 5.12 1.77 3.83
N ARG A 130 5.17 3.09 3.63
CA ARG A 130 5.36 3.69 2.31
C ARG A 130 6.74 3.39 1.75
N SER A 131 7.77 3.29 2.60
CA SER A 131 9.11 2.87 2.17
C SER A 131 9.10 1.43 1.67
N LEU A 132 8.27 0.57 2.25
CA LEU A 132 8.10 -0.81 1.83
C LEU A 132 7.19 -0.98 0.59
N ALA A 133 6.56 0.08 0.09
CA ALA A 133 5.76 0.01 -1.14
C ALA A 133 6.57 -0.44 -2.37
N TYR A 134 7.90 -0.23 -2.36
CA TYR A 134 8.80 -0.69 -3.43
C TYR A 134 9.21 -2.15 -3.29
N THR A 135 9.26 -2.70 -2.08
CA THR A 135 9.71 -4.09 -1.87
C THR A 135 8.69 -5.11 -2.34
N GLY A 136 7.54 -4.68 -2.88
CA GLY A 136 6.52 -5.55 -3.44
C GLY A 136 5.87 -6.38 -2.34
N ASN A 137 5.06 -5.75 -1.50
CA ASN A 137 4.56 -6.33 -0.25
C ASN A 137 5.71 -6.71 0.72
N VAL A 138 5.57 -6.33 1.97
CA VAL A 138 6.44 -6.76 3.08
C VAL A 138 6.34 -8.29 3.35
N VAL A 139 5.70 -9.06 2.46
CA VAL A 139 4.95 -10.25 2.87
C VAL A 139 5.14 -11.47 1.98
N GLU A 140 5.51 -11.28 0.71
CA GLU A 140 5.81 -12.41 -0.15
C GLU A 140 7.32 -12.50 -0.35
N THR A 141 7.89 -13.50 0.33
CA THR A 141 9.24 -14.04 0.18
C THR A 141 10.33 -13.36 0.99
N HIS A 142 10.66 -14.02 2.11
CA HIS A 142 12.02 -14.07 2.67
C HIS A 142 13.06 -14.66 1.69
N ASN A 143 12.82 -14.73 0.37
CA ASN A 143 13.70 -15.50 -0.50
C ASN A 143 13.73 -15.24 -2.01
N ASP A 144 13.05 -14.24 -2.61
CA ASP A 144 13.14 -14.09 -4.08
C ASP A 144 13.06 -12.67 -4.67
N TYR A 145 13.16 -11.60 -3.87
CA TYR A 145 13.34 -10.26 -4.42
C TYR A 145 14.81 -9.92 -4.64
N PHE A 146 15.20 -9.95 -5.91
CA PHE A 146 16.43 -9.36 -6.46
C PHE A 146 16.38 -7.83 -6.32
N LEU A 147 16.35 -7.31 -5.08
CA LEU A 147 16.81 -5.95 -4.84
C LEU A 147 18.29 -5.95 -5.18
N PRO A 148 18.78 -5.04 -6.05
CA PRO A 148 20.20 -4.76 -6.13
C PRO A 148 20.73 -4.55 -4.70
N ASN A 149 21.89 -5.14 -4.35
CA ASN A 149 22.39 -5.14 -2.97
C ASN A 149 22.50 -3.72 -2.37
N ASP A 150 22.79 -2.72 -3.21
CA ASP A 150 22.86 -1.31 -2.84
C ASP A 150 21.49 -0.69 -2.49
N VAL A 151 20.40 -1.34 -2.87
CA VAL A 151 19.04 -0.95 -2.51
C VAL A 151 18.62 -1.65 -1.23
N SER A 152 18.87 -2.97 -1.07
CA SER A 152 18.48 -3.71 0.15
C SER A 152 19.17 -3.19 1.41
N GLU A 153 20.45 -2.80 1.31
CA GLU A 153 21.20 -2.17 2.41
C GLU A 153 20.52 -0.92 2.97
N ARG A 154 19.76 -0.19 2.14
CA ARG A 154 19.07 1.05 2.55
C ARG A 154 17.84 0.80 3.42
N PHE A 155 17.30 -0.41 3.43
CA PHE A 155 16.07 -0.76 4.15
C PHE A 155 16.31 -1.62 5.40
N VAL A 156 17.55 -1.91 5.77
CA VAL A 156 17.86 -2.76 6.94
C VAL A 156 17.19 -2.20 8.21
N ASP A 157 17.38 -0.91 8.50
CA ASP A 157 16.78 -0.26 9.69
C ASP A 157 15.24 -0.29 9.66
N VAL A 158 14.64 -0.26 8.46
CA VAL A 158 13.18 -0.35 8.29
C VAL A 158 12.70 -1.74 8.71
N PHE A 159 13.38 -2.80 8.26
CA PHE A 159 13.00 -4.17 8.61
C PHE A 159 13.19 -4.45 10.09
N GLU A 160 14.33 -4.05 10.66
CA GLU A 160 14.59 -4.19 12.11
C GLU A 160 13.55 -3.42 12.93
N ARG A 161 13.17 -2.21 12.49
CA ARG A 161 12.13 -1.42 13.17
C ARG A 161 10.77 -2.10 13.11
N VAL A 162 10.37 -2.66 11.97
CA VAL A 162 9.10 -3.40 11.83
C VAL A 162 9.10 -4.62 12.73
N GLU A 163 10.17 -5.41 12.75
CA GLU A 163 10.30 -6.58 13.63
C GLU A 163 10.23 -6.18 15.11
N GLY A 164 10.89 -5.09 15.49
CA GLY A 164 10.83 -4.53 16.84
C GLY A 164 9.42 -4.10 17.24
N ILE A 165 8.65 -3.51 16.33
CA ILE A 165 7.25 -3.14 16.57
C ILE A 165 6.39 -4.41 16.70
N GLN A 166 6.56 -5.39 15.80
CA GLN A 166 5.82 -6.65 15.81
C GLN A 166 6.00 -7.44 17.11
N ASN A 167 7.21 -7.44 17.67
CA ASN A 167 7.55 -8.21 18.88
C ASN A 167 7.38 -7.43 20.19
N SER A 168 7.00 -6.16 20.14
CA SER A 168 6.78 -5.32 21.33
C SER A 168 5.38 -5.52 21.93
N ASP A 169 5.20 -5.22 23.21
CA ASP A 169 3.86 -5.09 23.83
C ASP A 169 3.27 -3.67 23.68
N GLN A 170 4.00 -2.77 23.01
CA GLN A 170 3.56 -1.39 22.80
C GLN A 170 2.31 -1.34 21.90
N VAL A 171 1.22 -0.83 22.46
CA VAL A 171 0.01 -0.44 21.73
C VAL A 171 0.21 0.93 21.11
N TYR A 172 -0.25 1.13 19.88
CA TYR A 172 -0.16 2.42 19.21
C TYR A 172 -1.38 2.72 18.35
N ALA A 173 -1.69 4.00 18.22
CA ALA A 173 -2.74 4.49 17.34
C ALA A 173 -2.17 4.88 15.97
N VAL A 174 -2.96 4.66 14.92
CA VAL A 174 -2.69 5.15 13.57
C VAL A 174 -3.90 5.95 13.12
N ASN A 175 -3.63 7.18 12.69
CA ASN A 175 -4.62 8.08 12.12
C ASN A 175 -4.47 8.10 10.60
N GLY A 176 -5.58 8.02 9.90
CA GLY A 176 -5.64 7.93 8.46
C GLY A 176 -6.73 8.80 7.86
N GLN A 177 -6.67 8.93 6.55
CA GLN A 177 -7.71 9.52 5.74
C GLN A 177 -7.85 8.69 4.47
N LEU A 178 -9.09 8.40 4.10
CA LEU A 178 -9.40 7.77 2.82
C LEU A 178 -8.98 8.68 1.69
N SER A 179 -8.43 8.09 0.63
CA SER A 179 -8.06 8.79 -0.60
C SER A 179 -9.27 9.47 -1.25
N GLU A 180 -9.01 10.22 -2.33
CA GLU A 180 -10.07 10.76 -3.19
C GLU A 180 -10.94 9.66 -3.84
N THR A 181 -10.44 8.42 -3.91
CA THR A 181 -11.17 7.24 -4.37
C THR A 181 -11.92 6.52 -3.25
N GLY A 182 -11.88 7.04 -2.02
CA GLY A 182 -12.55 6.42 -0.88
C GLY A 182 -11.84 5.18 -0.35
N ALA A 183 -10.53 5.04 -0.57
CA ALA A 183 -9.78 3.87 -0.12
C ALA A 183 -8.65 4.25 0.86
N TRP A 184 -8.41 3.41 1.85
CA TRP A 184 -7.27 3.51 2.75
C TRP A 184 -6.69 2.12 3.00
N LEU A 185 -5.38 1.99 2.86
CA LEU A 185 -4.66 0.73 3.05
C LEU A 185 -3.67 0.90 4.21
N LEU A 186 -3.83 0.08 5.24
CA LEU A 186 -3.02 0.12 6.45
C LEU A 186 -2.36 -1.24 6.70
N PRO A 187 -1.03 -1.35 6.77
CA PRO A 187 -0.39 -2.56 7.27
C PRO A 187 -0.68 -2.77 8.74
N LEU A 188 -0.89 -4.03 9.07
CA LEU A 188 -0.98 -4.48 10.43
C LEU A 188 0.39 -5.05 10.82
N PHE A 189 1.16 -4.26 11.58
CA PHE A 189 2.38 -4.76 12.22
C PHE A 189 2.07 -5.40 13.59
N LYS A 190 0.81 -5.36 14.03
CA LYS A 190 0.34 -6.16 15.17
C LYS A 190 -0.70 -7.16 14.72
N ARG A 191 -0.95 -8.15 15.57
CA ARG A 191 -1.99 -9.15 15.33
C ARG A 191 -3.37 -8.69 15.83
N GLY A 192 -3.43 -7.78 16.79
CA GLY A 192 -4.66 -7.15 17.24
C GLY A 192 -4.86 -5.78 16.61
N PHE A 193 -6.11 -5.45 16.26
CA PHE A 193 -6.50 -4.07 15.96
C PHE A 193 -7.94 -3.76 16.36
N GLY A 194 -8.24 -2.48 16.56
CA GLY A 194 -9.59 -1.99 16.85
C GLY A 194 -9.80 -0.59 16.30
N ILE A 195 -10.97 -0.32 15.71
CA ILE A 195 -11.30 1.01 15.17
C ILE A 195 -11.84 1.88 16.30
N THR A 196 -11.25 3.06 16.48
CA THR A 196 -11.65 4.00 17.53
C THR A 196 -12.51 5.14 17.00
N GLU A 197 -12.34 5.55 15.74
CA GLU A 197 -13.12 6.63 15.13
C GLU A 197 -13.32 6.40 13.62
N GLY A 198 -14.46 6.87 13.07
CA GLY A 198 -14.71 6.93 11.63
C GLY A 198 -15.30 5.68 10.99
N HIS A 199 -15.64 4.65 11.77
CA HIS A 199 -16.25 3.40 11.28
C HIS A 199 -17.58 3.62 10.52
N GLU A 200 -18.33 4.67 10.88
CA GLU A 200 -19.63 5.02 10.31
C GLU A 200 -19.55 5.48 8.84
N PHE A 201 -18.37 5.91 8.39
CA PHE A 201 -18.11 6.30 7.00
C PHE A 201 -17.60 5.14 6.15
N MET A 202 -17.46 3.94 6.74
CA MET A 202 -16.86 2.78 6.09
C MET A 202 -17.94 1.86 5.53
N GLU A 203 -17.86 1.57 4.25
CA GLU A 203 -18.76 0.66 3.56
C GLU A 203 -18.23 -0.78 3.60
N ARG A 204 -16.91 -0.93 3.55
CA ARG A 204 -16.25 -2.23 3.49
C ARG A 204 -14.88 -2.23 4.13
N ALA A 205 -14.57 -3.33 4.80
CA ALA A 205 -13.23 -3.64 5.28
C ALA A 205 -12.80 -5.04 4.86
N GLN A 206 -11.53 -5.19 4.49
CA GLN A 206 -10.95 -6.46 4.12
C GLN A 206 -9.52 -6.57 4.65
N LEU A 207 -9.21 -7.67 5.34
CA LEU A 207 -7.84 -8.08 5.59
C LEU A 207 -7.28 -8.71 4.32
N ARG A 208 -6.21 -8.13 3.79
CA ARG A 208 -5.44 -8.66 2.66
C ARG A 208 -4.11 -9.18 3.20
N CYS A 209 -3.98 -10.49 3.24
CA CYS A 209 -2.86 -11.20 3.84
C CYS A 209 -2.12 -12.02 2.77
N GLY A 210 -0.90 -12.46 3.06
CA GLY A 210 -0.10 -13.27 2.13
C GLY A 210 -0.73 -14.63 1.76
N VAL A 211 -1.73 -15.10 2.54
CA VAL A 211 -2.43 -16.37 2.30
C VAL A 211 -3.87 -16.22 1.81
N GLY A 212 -4.32 -14.98 1.56
CA GLY A 212 -5.69 -14.72 1.09
C GLY A 212 -6.28 -13.41 1.58
N SER A 213 -7.55 -13.19 1.29
CA SER A 213 -8.28 -12.01 1.74
C SER A 213 -9.58 -12.36 2.46
N TYR A 214 -9.87 -11.65 3.54
CA TYR A 214 -11.01 -11.91 4.44
C TYR A 214 -11.79 -10.62 4.66
N ASN A 215 -13.10 -10.64 4.41
CA ASN A 215 -13.95 -9.49 4.73
C ASN A 215 -14.09 -9.37 6.26
N VAL A 216 -14.03 -8.13 6.75
CA VAL A 216 -14.19 -7.82 8.18
C VAL A 216 -15.47 -7.02 8.34
N ALA A 217 -16.37 -7.50 9.20
CA ALA A 217 -17.53 -6.73 9.61
C ALA A 217 -17.11 -5.78 10.74
N LEU A 218 -17.00 -4.49 10.42
CA LEU A 218 -16.59 -3.48 11.39
C LEU A 218 -17.70 -3.21 12.40
N SER A 219 -17.32 -3.05 13.66
CA SER A 219 -18.17 -2.67 14.76
C SER A 219 -17.38 -1.69 15.64
N PRO A 220 -18.04 -0.65 16.17
CA PRO A 220 -17.44 0.11 17.25
C PRO A 220 -17.13 -0.84 18.43
N ASP A 221 -16.04 -0.57 19.14
CA ASP A 221 -15.59 -1.29 20.33
C ASP A 221 -15.24 -2.78 20.13
N ALA A 222 -15.10 -3.24 18.88
CA ALA A 222 -14.68 -4.60 18.59
C ALA A 222 -13.16 -4.69 18.42
N ASP A 223 -12.61 -5.70 19.09
CA ASP A 223 -11.22 -6.12 18.93
C ASP A 223 -11.12 -7.23 17.87
N TYR A 224 -10.30 -6.98 16.85
CA TYR A 224 -10.05 -7.90 15.76
C TYR A 224 -8.70 -8.57 15.93
N GLN A 225 -8.67 -9.88 15.67
CA GLN A 225 -7.45 -10.68 15.72
C GLN A 225 -7.15 -11.24 14.34
N VAL A 226 -5.94 -10.97 13.86
CA VAL A 226 -5.37 -11.57 12.67
C VAL A 226 -4.95 -13.01 13.00
N PRO A 227 -5.47 -14.03 12.31
CA PRO A 227 -5.07 -15.42 12.56
C PRO A 227 -3.57 -15.62 12.39
N GLU A 228 -2.93 -16.47 13.21
CA GLU A 228 -1.48 -16.71 13.08
C GLU A 228 -1.07 -17.28 11.72
N SER A 229 -1.98 -18.01 11.06
CA SER A 229 -1.78 -18.54 9.72
C SER A 229 -1.86 -17.46 8.63
N ALA A 230 -2.49 -16.32 8.93
CA ALA A 230 -2.64 -15.19 8.04
C ALA A 230 -1.34 -14.36 8.07
N ARG A 231 -0.32 -14.85 7.35
CA ARG A 231 0.96 -14.17 7.18
C ARG A 231 0.73 -12.73 6.72
N ASP A 232 1.43 -11.80 7.36
CA ASP A 232 1.44 -10.34 7.22
C ASP A 232 0.22 -9.74 6.47
N CYS A 233 -0.63 -9.07 7.23
CA CYS A 233 -1.88 -8.53 6.71
C CYS A 233 -1.84 -7.02 6.57
N ALA A 234 -2.58 -6.51 5.59
CA ALA A 234 -2.99 -5.12 5.52
C ALA A 234 -4.52 -5.04 5.60
N LEU A 235 -5.02 -4.05 6.33
CA LEU A 235 -6.43 -3.70 6.35
C LEU A 235 -6.71 -2.72 5.20
N LEU A 236 -7.49 -3.17 4.22
CA LEU A 236 -8.08 -2.33 3.20
C LEU A 236 -9.45 -1.85 3.69
N MET A 237 -9.60 -0.53 3.79
CA MET A 237 -10.82 0.16 4.15
C MET A 237 -11.35 0.92 2.94
N GLN A 238 -12.65 0.83 2.70
CA GLN A 238 -13.34 1.54 1.64
C GLN A 238 -14.60 2.22 2.16
N GLY A 239 -14.85 3.45 1.73
CA GLY A 239 -15.95 4.28 2.22
C GLY A 239 -15.96 5.67 1.60
N GLU A 240 -16.49 6.65 2.34
CA GLU A 240 -16.59 8.03 1.85
C GLU A 240 -15.21 8.65 1.53
N PRO A 241 -15.00 9.21 0.32
CA PRO A 241 -13.75 9.89 -0.03
C PRO A 241 -13.36 10.99 0.96
N GLY A 242 -12.10 10.97 1.41
CA GLY A 242 -11.59 11.95 2.38
C GLY A 242 -12.06 11.76 3.82
N ALA A 243 -12.85 10.71 4.12
CA ALA A 243 -13.23 10.41 5.49
C ALA A 243 -11.99 10.12 6.35
N LYS A 244 -12.01 10.61 7.60
CA LYS A 244 -10.95 10.34 8.58
C LYS A 244 -11.26 9.05 9.32
N ILE A 245 -10.19 8.35 9.70
CA ILE A 245 -10.30 7.11 10.46
C ILE A 245 -9.15 7.03 11.46
N SER A 246 -9.46 6.49 12.64
CA SER A 246 -8.46 6.20 13.68
C SER A 246 -8.61 4.76 14.14
N LEU A 247 -7.48 4.10 14.33
CA LEU A 247 -7.40 2.71 14.73
C LEU A 247 -6.24 2.51 15.70
N VAL A 248 -6.37 1.54 16.60
CA VAL A 248 -5.30 1.07 17.47
C VAL A 248 -4.81 -0.31 17.04
N GLN A 249 -3.51 -0.55 17.17
CA GLN A 249 -2.86 -1.84 16.94
C GLN A 249 -2.22 -2.32 18.26
N PHE A 250 -2.45 -3.58 18.61
CA PHE A 250 -2.00 -4.20 19.87
C PHE A 250 -1.52 -5.64 19.69
#